data_AF-A0A5D2C5D5-F1
#
_entry.id   AF-A0A5D2C5D5-F1
#
_cell.length_a   1.000
_cell.length_b   1.000
_cell.length_c   1.000
_cell.angle_alpha   90.00
_cell.angle_beta   90.00
_cell.angle_gamma   90.00
#
_symmetry.space_group_name_H-M   'P 1'
#
loop_
_entity.id
_entity.type
_entity.pdbx_description
1 polymer ?
#
loop_
_entity_poly.entity_id
_entity_poly.type
_entity_poly.pdbx_seq_one_letter_code
_entity_poly.pdbx_strand_id
1 'polypeptide(L)' 'MVSNLKENESEVWNQGFFMSSIGAATIYFLMHLVGLQFMVI' A
#
# COMPACT_ATOMS: atom_id res chain seq x y z
N MET A 1 -6.70 -10.36 25.88
CA MET A 1 -6.85 -10.78 24.47
C MET A 1 -7.29 -9.56 23.66
N VAL A 2 -6.35 -8.63 23.38
CA VAL A 2 -6.61 -7.35 22.67
C VAL A 2 -5.76 -7.25 21.39
N SER A 3 -4.68 -8.03 21.29
CA SER A 3 -3.78 -8.06 20.12
C SER A 3 -4.47 -8.52 18.84
N ASN A 4 -5.26 -9.60 18.90
CA ASN A 4 -5.94 -10.17 17.73
C ASN A 4 -6.99 -9.23 17.11
N LEU A 5 -7.64 -8.37 17.91
CA LEU A 5 -8.64 -7.43 17.39
C LEU A 5 -7.98 -6.33 16.53
N LYS A 6 -6.83 -5.81 16.99
CA LYS A 6 -6.11 -4.73 16.31
C LYS A 6 -5.40 -5.21 15.03
N GLU A 7 -4.93 -6.46 15.00
CA GLU A 7 -4.42 -7.08 13.76
C GLU A 7 -5.53 -7.23 12.72
N ASN A 8 -6.71 -7.70 13.11
CA ASN A 8 -7.84 -7.87 12.20
C ASN A 8 -8.34 -6.53 11.61
N GLU A 9 -8.37 -5.46 12.41
CA GLU A 9 -8.73 -4.12 11.90
C GLU A 9 -7.69 -3.58 10.91
N SER A 10 -6.40 -3.83 11.16
CA SER A 10 -5.31 -3.48 10.27
C SER A 10 -5.39 -4.23 8.93
N GLU A 11 -5.69 -5.53 8.96
CA GLU A 11 -5.84 -6.32 7.73
C GLU A 11 -7.01 -5.85 6.86
N VAL A 12 -8.16 -5.57 7.46
CA VAL A 12 -9.33 -5.06 6.74
C VAL A 12 -9.05 -3.69 6.13
N TRP A 13 -8.37 -2.80 6.86
CA TRP A 13 -7.98 -1.50 6.34
C TRP A 13 -6.98 -1.63 5.18
N ASN A 14 -5.99 -2.51 5.30
CA ASN A 14 -5.02 -2.78 4.23
C ASN A 14 -5.70 -3.36 2.98
N GLN A 15 -6.58 -4.35 3.13
CA GLN A 15 -7.36 -4.89 2.01
C GLN A 15 -8.22 -3.82 1.33
N GLY A 16 -8.91 -2.99 2.11
CA GLY A 16 -9.71 -1.88 1.59
C GLY A 16 -8.86 -0.83 0.86
N PHE A 17 -7.68 -0.52 1.40
CA PHE A 17 -6.74 0.39 0.76
C PHE A 17 -6.25 -0.16 -0.59
N PHE A 18 -5.81 -1.42 -0.65
CA PHE A 18 -5.29 -2.03 -1.87
C PHE A 18 -6.36 -2.32 -2.93
N MET A 19 -7.62 -2.54 -2.53
CA MET A 19 -8.75 -2.67 -3.47
C MET A 19 -9.29 -1.31 -3.96
N SER A 20 -8.94 -0.21 -3.30
CA SER A 20 -9.36 1.13 -3.70
C SER A 20 -8.52 1.68 -4.86
N SER A 21 -9.14 2.52 -5.69
CA SER A 21 -8.45 3.28 -6.75
C SER A 21 -7.27 4.10 -6.21
N ILE A 22 -7.33 4.54 -4.96
CA ILE A 22 -6.26 5.29 -4.28
C ILE A 22 -5.05 4.39 -4.02
N GLY A 23 -5.25 3.15 -3.55
CA GLY A 23 -4.16 2.21 -3.35
C GLY A 23 -3.47 1.84 -4.65
N ALA A 24 -4.26 1.60 -5.71
CA ALA A 24 -3.73 1.31 -7.05
C ALA A 24 -2.87 2.47 -7.59
N ALA A 25 -3.35 3.71 -7.48
CA ALA A 25 -2.60 4.89 -7.90
C ALA A 25 -1.31 5.06 -7.08
N THR A 26 -1.35 4.76 -5.78
CA THR A 26 -0.19 4.84 -4.89
C THR A 26 0.88 3.82 -5.29
N ILE A 27 0.51 2.57 -5.56
CA ILE A 27 1.46 1.54 -6.03
C ILE A 27 2.07 1.95 -7.37
N TYR A 28 1.26 2.43 -8.32
CA TYR A 28 1.74 2.87 -9.62
C TYR A 28 2.76 4.01 -9.48
N PHE A 29 2.45 5.01 -8.65
CA PHE A 29 3.35 6.14 -8.38
C PHE A 29 4.68 5.68 -7.76
N LEU A 30 4.63 4.79 -6.77
CA LEU A 30 5.83 4.23 -6.14
C LEU A 30 6.70 3.47 -7.14
N MET A 31 6.08 2.63 -7.98
CA MET A 31 6.80 1.88 -9.01
C MET A 31 7.46 2.82 -10.04
N HIS A 32 6.78 3.91 -10.40
CA HIS A 32 7.32 4.93 -11.30
C HIS A 32 8.50 5.67 -10.67
N LEU A 33 8.39 6.05 -9.39
CA LEU A 33 9.45 6.75 -8.66
C LEU A 33 10.70 5.88 -8.50
N VAL A 34 10.52 4.59 -8.20
CA VAL A 34 11.62 3.62 -8.16
C VAL A 34 12.30 3.51 -9.54
N GLY A 35 11.53 3.41 -10.62
CA GLY A 35 12.08 3.39 -11.98
C GLY A 35 12.87 4.66 -12.32
N LEU A 36 12.40 5.83 -11.87
CA LEU A 36 13.09 7.10 -12.05
C LEU A 36 14.44 7.15 -11.32
N GLN A 37 14.54 6.58 -10.10
CA GLN A 37 15.82 6.51 -9.39
C GLN A 37 16.90 5.75 -10.16
N PHE A 38 16.51 4.72 -10.94
CA PHE A 38 17.45 3.94 -11.74
C PHE A 38 17.77 4.54 -13.11
N MET A 39 16.97 5.49 -13.61
CA MET A 39 17.25 6.23 -14.85
C MET A 39 18.25 7.40 -14.66
N VAL A 40 18.46 7.84 -13.42
CA VAL A 40 19.32 9.01 -13.09
C VAL A 40 20.75 8.61 -12.71
N ILE A 41 21.05 7.30 -12.67
CA ILE A 41 22.41 6.73 -12.56
C ILE A 41 22.96 6.46 -13.96
#